data_AF-A0A1J5RX98-F1
#
_entry.id   AF-A0A1J5RX98-F1
#
_cell.length_a   1.000
_cell.length_b   1.000
_cell.length_c   1.000
_cell.angle_alpha   90.00
_cell.angle_beta   90.00
_cell.angle_gamma   90.00
#
_symmetry.space_group_name_H-M   'P 1'
#
loop_
_entity.id
_entity.type
_entity.pdbx_description
1 polymer ?
#
loop_
_entity_poly.entity_id
_entity_poly.type
_entity_poly.pdbx_seq_one_letter_code
_entity_poly.pdbx_strand_id
1 'polypeptide(L)'
;MTGDAQEILLNSEAFPATFRDVDLGIYFIECKIPDASMKMENVQIIMDNNVLGIATDHPDAFVHKIGWYFSNRPNASISLNPGVAATEQYLSNSWDNAKTHLENFELAVSKFSMFKNGQLLETLRSVARNEADTRQQIGILYCYLAILRHLYFYGPKGSRLEAWSNFYHQDIPRIQVPYFFGALFLLSKDKPQLRFMRQEAKVEKYADGFLMLRKKEKGDFTRWLRNRAFDIIPFIMAPTLSFERFGGYSSRTVIATNDEVVGECIGRLFAWAGDQQHGDRWHLAATLPNVIDQHDNDIKLAIEHIYRGAAPHRPSSPEERKARLRNLIQISMDMVSADDRTPLHEALGEYRIYDMVV
;
A
#
# COMPACT_ATOMS: atom_id res chain seq x y z
N MET A 1 16.12 -34.48 -5.21
CA MET A 1 17.09 -33.39 -5.50
C MET A 1 16.33 -32.08 -5.33
N THR A 2 15.83 -31.68 -4.16
CA THR A 2 16.46 -31.53 -2.82
C THR A 2 17.79 -30.81 -2.94
N GLY A 3 17.70 -29.51 -3.19
CA GLY A 3 18.81 -28.57 -3.09
C GLY A 3 18.29 -27.33 -2.37
N ASP A 4 18.49 -27.32 -1.05
CA ASP A 4 18.88 -26.20 -0.20
C ASP A 4 18.77 -24.78 -0.81
N ALA A 5 17.55 -24.38 -1.18
CA ALA A 5 17.20 -22.98 -1.10
C ALA A 5 17.12 -22.71 0.40
N GLN A 6 18.17 -22.09 0.92
CA GLN A 6 18.26 -21.61 2.30
C GLN A 6 16.87 -21.21 2.79
N GLU A 7 16.33 -22.01 3.71
CA GLU A 7 15.43 -21.50 4.72
C GLU A 7 16.20 -20.35 5.36
N ILE A 8 16.03 -19.14 4.82
CA ILE A 8 16.04 -17.96 5.67
C ILE A 8 14.89 -18.27 6.62
N LEU A 9 15.25 -18.93 7.71
CA LEU A 9 14.46 -19.03 8.91
C LEU A 9 14.08 -17.57 9.19
N LEU A 10 12.89 -17.20 8.73
CA LEU A 10 12.10 -16.09 9.23
C LEU A 10 11.77 -16.48 10.67
N ASN A 11 12.80 -16.57 11.52
CA ASN A 11 12.65 -16.61 12.95
C ASN A 11 11.83 -15.38 13.24
N SER A 12 10.78 -15.55 14.03
CA SER A 12 9.96 -14.47 14.58
C SER A 12 10.78 -13.41 15.36
N GLU A 13 12.10 -13.64 15.51
CA GLU A 13 13.13 -12.76 16.03
C GLU A 13 13.78 -11.82 14.99
N ALA A 14 13.65 -12.07 13.67
CA ALA A 14 14.09 -11.17 12.61
C ALA A 14 13.12 -9.99 12.46
N PHE A 15 13.05 -9.17 13.51
CA PHE A 15 12.36 -7.89 13.54
C PHE A 15 13.44 -6.81 13.36
N PRO A 16 13.29 -5.83 12.44
CA PRO A 16 12.00 -5.28 12.03
C PRO A 16 11.91 -5.07 10.51
N ALA A 17 11.19 -5.95 9.82
CA ALA A 17 10.69 -5.64 8.49
C ALA A 17 9.77 -4.39 8.50
N THR A 18 9.22 -4.04 9.68
CA THR A 18 8.68 -2.70 9.98
C THR A 18 9.16 -2.22 11.35
N PHE A 19 9.72 -1.01 11.43
CA PHE A 19 10.01 -0.33 12.71
C PHE A 19 9.57 1.12 12.68
N ARG A 20 9.39 1.69 13.88
CA ARG A 20 9.12 3.11 14.08
C ARG A 20 10.35 3.80 14.63
N ASP A 21 10.77 4.88 14.01
CA ASP A 21 11.64 5.85 14.65
C ASP A 21 10.83 6.69 15.64
N VAL A 22 11.23 6.68 16.91
CA VAL A 22 10.47 7.34 17.98
C VAL A 22 10.52 8.86 17.85
N ASP A 23 11.66 9.44 17.50
CA ASP A 23 11.80 10.90 17.50
C ASP A 23 11.13 11.55 16.29
N LEU A 24 11.18 10.91 15.12
CA LEU A 24 10.51 11.40 13.91
C LEU A 24 9.06 10.94 13.84
N GLY A 25 8.69 9.90 14.60
CA GLY A 25 7.38 9.24 14.52
C GLY A 25 7.17 8.40 13.26
N ILE A 26 8.17 8.30 12.38
CA ILE A 26 8.07 7.65 11.06
C ILE A 26 8.26 6.13 11.18
N TYR A 27 7.40 5.39 10.50
CA TYR A 27 7.55 3.97 10.24
C TYR A 27 8.35 3.74 8.95
N PHE A 28 9.30 2.82 9.02
CA PHE A 28 10.04 2.31 7.87
C PHE A 28 9.68 0.84 7.67
N ILE A 29 9.27 0.48 6.44
CA ILE A 29 8.75 -0.83 6.08
C ILE A 29 9.57 -1.38 4.91
N GLU A 30 10.31 -2.46 5.12
CA GLU A 30 11.10 -3.13 4.08
C GLU A 30 10.24 -4.14 3.31
N CYS A 31 10.03 -3.88 2.02
CA CYS A 31 9.01 -4.57 1.22
C CYS A 31 9.50 -5.88 0.58
N LYS A 32 10.82 -6.07 0.47
CA LYS A 32 11.42 -7.19 -0.27
C LYS A 32 12.34 -8.00 0.64
N ILE A 33 12.24 -9.33 0.57
CA ILE A 33 13.22 -10.23 1.20
C ILE A 33 14.58 -10.00 0.53
N PRO A 34 15.64 -9.71 1.30
CA PRO A 34 17.00 -9.69 0.76
C PRO A 34 17.34 -11.03 0.10
N ASP A 35 17.70 -11.00 -1.19
CA ASP A 35 18.13 -12.16 -1.96
C ASP A 35 19.50 -11.89 -2.63
N ALA A 36 20.12 -12.92 -3.19
CA ALA A 36 21.45 -12.83 -3.81
C ALA A 36 21.52 -11.90 -5.04
N SER A 37 20.38 -11.55 -5.65
CA SER A 37 20.29 -10.60 -6.77
C SER A 37 20.14 -9.14 -6.33
N MET A 38 19.87 -8.89 -5.04
CA MET A 38 19.70 -7.55 -4.51
C MET A 38 21.05 -6.89 -4.18
N LYS A 39 21.27 -5.69 -4.71
CA LYS A 39 22.34 -4.77 -4.31
C LYS A 39 21.95 -4.14 -2.97
N MET A 40 22.34 -4.81 -1.90
CA MET A 40 22.05 -4.41 -0.51
C MET A 40 22.62 -3.04 -0.15
N GLU A 41 23.62 -2.56 -0.89
CA GLU A 41 24.18 -1.22 -0.81
C GLU A 41 23.25 -0.14 -1.38
N ASN A 42 22.34 -0.47 -2.29
CA ASN A 42 21.40 0.49 -2.83
C ASN A 42 20.09 0.42 -2.04
N VAL A 43 19.62 1.56 -1.55
CA VAL A 43 18.36 1.67 -0.79
C VAL A 43 17.50 2.74 -1.42
N GLN A 44 16.27 2.39 -1.76
CA GLN A 44 15.26 3.31 -2.24
C GLN A 44 14.16 3.46 -1.20
N ILE A 45 13.89 4.70 -0.79
CA ILE A 45 12.87 5.04 0.19
C ILE A 45 11.69 5.69 -0.53
N ILE A 46 10.59 4.96 -0.64
CA ILE A 46 9.32 5.47 -1.14
C ILE A 46 8.69 6.30 -0.04
N MET A 47 8.47 7.58 -0.32
CA MET A 47 7.92 8.52 0.65
C MET A 47 6.41 8.62 0.49
N ASP A 48 5.70 8.32 1.58
CA ASP A 48 4.32 8.73 1.77
C ASP A 48 4.23 10.25 1.92
N ASN A 49 3.07 10.83 1.57
CA ASN A 49 2.84 12.26 1.61
C ASN A 49 2.99 12.86 3.01
N ASN A 50 2.55 12.12 4.05
CA ASN A 50 2.67 12.54 5.44
C ASN A 50 4.14 12.61 5.93
N VAL A 51 5.10 12.01 5.20
CA VAL A 51 6.53 12.09 5.51
C VAL A 51 7.17 13.33 4.89
N LEU A 52 6.64 13.86 3.78
CA LEU A 52 7.20 15.05 3.14
C LEU A 52 7.30 16.22 4.12
N GLY A 53 6.24 16.47 4.91
CA GLY A 53 6.22 17.55 5.90
C GLY A 53 7.32 17.37 6.96
N ILE A 54 7.42 16.18 7.55
CA ILE A 54 8.42 15.86 8.58
C ILE A 54 9.83 16.00 8.03
N ALA A 55 10.08 15.49 6.83
CA ALA A 55 11.38 15.57 6.18
C ALA A 55 11.74 17.01 5.76
N THR A 56 10.76 17.87 5.52
CA THR A 56 10.95 19.30 5.25
C THR A 56 11.26 20.08 6.53
N ASP A 57 10.56 19.78 7.63
CA ASP A 57 10.71 20.46 8.91
C ASP A 57 12.00 20.04 9.64
N HIS A 58 12.42 18.79 9.47
CA HIS A 58 13.57 18.18 10.16
C HIS A 58 14.52 17.42 9.20
N PRO A 59 15.07 18.08 8.17
CA PRO A 59 15.82 17.41 7.10
C PRO A 59 17.11 16.73 7.59
N ASP A 60 17.83 17.35 8.55
CA ASP A 60 19.05 16.75 9.13
C ASP A 60 18.74 15.47 9.89
N ALA A 61 17.74 15.50 10.77
CA ALA A 61 17.36 14.34 11.56
C ALA A 61 16.86 13.21 10.65
N PHE A 62 16.03 13.53 9.65
CA PHE A 62 15.53 12.56 8.69
C PHE A 62 16.66 11.89 7.90
N VAL A 63 17.53 12.67 7.25
CA VAL A 63 18.60 12.13 6.41
C VAL A 63 19.65 11.38 7.23
N HIS A 64 20.07 11.90 8.38
CA HIS A 64 21.03 11.21 9.24
C HIS A 64 20.49 9.89 9.78
N LYS A 65 19.23 9.83 10.20
CA LYS A 65 18.63 8.59 10.71
C LYS A 65 18.49 7.55 9.62
N ILE A 66 18.03 7.94 8.44
CA ILE A 66 18.00 7.06 7.28
C ILE A 66 19.41 6.54 6.94
N GLY A 67 20.42 7.42 6.95
CA GLY A 67 21.82 7.03 6.83
C GLY A 67 22.25 6.03 7.90
N TRP A 68 21.85 6.23 9.16
CA TRP A 68 22.19 5.32 10.24
C TRP A 68 21.51 3.94 10.11
N TYR A 69 20.23 3.89 9.73
CA TYR A 69 19.51 2.62 9.57
C TYR A 69 20.01 1.81 8.37
N PHE A 70 20.32 2.50 7.26
CA PHE A 70 20.47 1.85 5.96
C PHE A 70 21.89 1.94 5.39
N SER A 71 22.75 2.82 5.89
CA SER A 71 24.14 3.00 5.43
C SER A 71 25.22 2.34 6.29
N ASN A 72 24.89 1.37 7.14
CA ASN A 72 25.89 0.57 7.88
C ASN A 72 26.82 -0.27 6.96
N ARG A 73 26.72 -0.12 5.64
CA ARG A 73 27.70 -0.61 4.67
C ARG A 73 28.47 0.60 4.11
N PRO A 74 29.82 0.54 4.05
CA PRO A 74 30.67 1.68 3.67
C PRO A 74 30.41 2.25 2.26
N ASN A 75 29.59 1.60 1.43
CA ASN A 75 29.24 2.03 0.07
C ASN A 75 27.72 2.19 -0.17
N ALA A 76 26.91 2.34 0.89
CA ALA A 76 25.47 2.39 0.71
C ALA A 76 25.00 3.70 0.02
N SER A 77 24.24 3.56 -1.06
CA SER A 77 23.60 4.66 -1.79
C SER A 77 22.11 4.71 -1.45
N ILE A 78 21.68 5.79 -0.78
CA ILE A 78 20.28 6.04 -0.46
C ILE A 78 19.67 6.97 -1.51
N SER A 79 18.51 6.59 -2.02
CA SER A 79 17.69 7.42 -2.89
C SER A 79 16.30 7.61 -2.29
N LEU A 80 15.79 8.85 -2.34
CA LEU A 80 14.44 9.18 -1.94
C LEU A 80 13.54 9.17 -3.18
N ASN A 81 12.40 8.48 -3.11
CA ASN A 81 11.40 8.42 -4.16
C ASN A 81 10.10 9.09 -3.68
N PRO A 82 9.88 10.36 -4.06
CA PRO A 82 8.68 11.11 -3.69
C PRO A 82 7.51 10.90 -4.66
N GLY A 83 7.58 9.92 -5.58
CA GLY A 83 6.58 9.77 -6.65
C GLY A 83 5.15 9.58 -6.15
N VAL A 84 4.95 8.81 -5.08
CA VAL A 84 3.62 8.64 -4.47
C VAL A 84 3.14 9.94 -3.85
N ALA A 85 3.98 10.58 -3.02
CA ALA A 85 3.65 11.84 -2.39
C ALA A 85 3.38 12.96 -3.40
N ALA A 86 4.17 13.07 -4.48
CA ALA A 86 3.95 14.03 -5.56
C ALA A 86 2.61 13.79 -6.26
N THR A 87 2.24 12.52 -6.45
CA THR A 87 0.93 12.14 -7.01
C THR A 87 -0.22 12.58 -6.09
N GLU A 88 -0.11 12.31 -4.79
CA GLU A 88 -1.12 12.73 -3.83
C GLU A 88 -1.25 14.25 -3.75
N GLN A 89 -0.11 14.97 -3.73
CA GLN A 89 -0.08 16.42 -3.74
C GLN A 89 -0.80 16.99 -4.97
N TYR A 90 -0.53 16.43 -6.15
CA TYR A 90 -1.17 16.86 -7.39
C TYR A 90 -2.68 16.61 -7.39
N LEU A 91 -3.14 15.44 -6.93
CA LEU A 91 -4.57 15.10 -6.95
C LEU A 91 -5.36 15.67 -5.77
N SER A 92 -4.70 16.13 -4.72
CA SER A 92 -5.35 16.66 -3.51
C SER A 92 -5.31 18.18 -3.38
N ASN A 93 -4.44 18.86 -4.12
CA ASN A 93 -4.21 20.30 -4.00
C ASN A 93 -4.21 21.00 -5.37
N SER A 94 -4.30 22.33 -5.38
CA SER A 94 -4.02 23.10 -6.59
C SER A 94 -2.57 22.90 -7.04
N TRP A 95 -2.30 23.09 -8.33
CA TRP A 95 -0.96 23.01 -8.90
C TRP A 95 0.07 23.83 -8.12
N ASP A 96 -0.23 25.09 -7.81
CA ASP A 96 0.70 25.98 -7.12
C ASP A 96 1.00 25.50 -5.69
N ASN A 97 0.01 24.97 -4.98
CA ASN A 97 0.21 24.42 -3.64
C ASN A 97 1.05 23.13 -3.70
N ALA A 98 0.72 22.20 -4.59
CA ALA A 98 1.47 20.95 -4.79
C ALA A 98 2.93 21.23 -5.16
N LYS A 99 3.14 22.16 -6.11
CA LYS A 99 4.46 22.64 -6.52
C LYS A 99 5.24 23.21 -5.34
N THR A 100 4.64 24.13 -4.59
CA THR A 100 5.30 24.79 -3.45
C THR A 100 5.73 23.79 -2.40
N HIS A 101 4.90 22.79 -2.06
CA HIS A 101 5.25 21.74 -1.10
C HIS A 101 6.47 20.93 -1.56
N LEU A 102 6.51 20.53 -2.83
CA LEU A 102 7.62 19.76 -3.38
C LEU A 102 8.90 20.61 -3.48
N GLU A 103 8.82 21.86 -3.93
CA GLU A 103 9.98 22.76 -4.01
C GLU A 103 10.58 23.04 -2.61
N ASN A 104 9.73 23.24 -1.60
CA ASN A 104 10.19 23.42 -0.22
C ASN A 104 10.91 22.18 0.31
N PHE A 105 10.37 20.99 0.02
CA PHE A 105 11.03 19.73 0.38
C PHE A 105 12.38 19.58 -0.34
N GLU A 106 12.44 19.83 -1.65
CA GLU A 106 13.67 19.78 -2.44
C GLU A 106 14.75 20.71 -1.86
N LEU A 107 14.35 21.95 -1.54
CA LEU A 107 15.23 22.94 -0.95
C LEU A 107 15.76 22.49 0.43
N ALA A 108 14.88 21.98 1.29
CA ALA A 108 15.24 21.53 2.64
C ALA A 108 16.31 20.42 2.64
N VAL A 109 16.23 19.49 1.68
CA VAL A 109 17.19 18.37 1.57
C VAL A 109 18.35 18.61 0.60
N SER A 110 18.40 19.77 -0.07
CA SER A 110 19.40 20.09 -1.11
C SER A 110 20.85 19.96 -0.65
N LYS A 111 21.14 20.31 0.61
CA LYS A 111 22.48 20.19 1.23
C LYS A 111 23.01 18.75 1.28
N PHE A 112 22.13 17.75 1.15
CA PHE A 112 22.49 16.34 1.12
C PHE A 112 22.66 15.79 -0.30
N SER A 113 22.52 16.63 -1.34
CA SER A 113 22.63 16.24 -2.75
C SER A 113 21.71 15.08 -3.15
N MET A 114 20.54 14.95 -2.51
CA MET A 114 19.58 13.87 -2.74
C MET A 114 18.85 14.01 -4.08
N PHE A 115 18.69 15.25 -4.56
CA PHE A 115 17.98 15.57 -5.80
C PHE A 115 18.80 16.55 -6.64
N LYS A 116 18.65 16.45 -7.96
CA LYS A 116 19.09 17.52 -8.87
C LYS A 116 18.12 18.69 -8.76
N ASN A 117 18.63 19.92 -8.92
CA ASN A 117 17.79 21.12 -8.92
C ASN A 117 16.68 21.02 -9.99
N GLY A 118 15.43 21.19 -9.57
CA GLY A 118 14.22 21.13 -10.39
C GLY A 118 13.64 19.72 -10.56
N GLN A 119 14.25 18.69 -9.97
CA GLN A 119 13.84 17.31 -10.17
C GLN A 119 12.43 17.03 -9.64
N LEU A 120 12.00 17.68 -8.54
CA LEU A 120 10.65 17.44 -8.00
C LEU A 120 9.58 18.16 -8.82
N LEU A 121 9.91 19.31 -9.41
CA LEU A 121 9.04 19.98 -10.38
C LEU A 121 8.88 19.14 -11.66
N GLU A 122 9.96 18.54 -12.16
CA GLU A 122 9.89 17.60 -13.29
C GLU A 122 9.05 16.37 -12.96
N THR A 123 9.20 15.84 -11.74
CA THR A 123 8.38 14.73 -11.23
C THR A 123 6.90 15.12 -11.24
N LEU A 124 6.54 16.29 -10.70
CA LEU A 124 5.17 16.79 -10.69
C LEU A 124 4.59 17.00 -12.10
N ARG A 125 5.39 17.55 -13.03
CA ARG A 125 5.00 17.65 -14.45
C ARG A 125 4.79 16.28 -15.08
N SER A 126 5.60 15.29 -14.71
CA SER A 126 5.42 13.92 -15.18
C SER A 126 4.11 13.33 -14.67
N VAL A 127 3.77 13.54 -13.40
CA VAL A 127 2.47 13.16 -12.82
C VAL A 127 1.33 13.81 -13.61
N ALA A 128 1.39 15.12 -13.86
CA ALA A 128 0.35 15.83 -14.60
C ALA A 128 0.16 15.29 -16.04
N ARG A 129 1.26 14.96 -16.74
CA ARG A 129 1.18 14.33 -18.07
C ARG A 129 0.50 12.96 -18.05
N ASN A 130 0.59 12.23 -16.94
CA ASN A 130 0.02 10.90 -16.76
C ASN A 130 -1.20 10.91 -15.82
N GLU A 131 -1.88 12.05 -15.68
CA GLU A 131 -2.98 12.23 -14.73
C GLU A 131 -4.11 11.23 -14.98
N ALA A 132 -4.48 11.02 -16.26
CA ALA A 132 -5.58 10.13 -16.62
C ALA A 132 -5.34 8.70 -16.13
N ASP A 133 -4.17 8.13 -16.43
CA ASP A 133 -3.79 6.78 -16.03
C ASP A 133 -3.74 6.65 -14.50
N THR A 134 -3.24 7.67 -13.83
CA THR A 134 -3.10 7.69 -12.37
C THR A 134 -4.45 7.75 -11.68
N ARG A 135 -5.35 8.64 -12.12
CA ARG A 135 -6.73 8.71 -11.62
C ARG A 135 -7.44 7.38 -11.83
N GLN A 136 -7.29 6.79 -13.00
CA GLN A 136 -7.88 5.49 -13.32
C GLN A 136 -7.41 4.37 -12.37
N GLN A 137 -6.10 4.28 -12.11
CA GLN A 137 -5.55 3.30 -11.16
C GLN A 137 -6.10 3.50 -9.74
N ILE A 138 -6.20 4.75 -9.28
CA ILE A 138 -6.76 5.09 -7.98
C ILE A 138 -8.26 4.76 -7.92
N GLY A 139 -9.01 5.06 -8.99
CA GLY A 139 -10.44 4.75 -9.09
C GLY A 139 -10.75 3.26 -8.96
N ILE A 140 -9.87 2.37 -9.45
CA ILE A 140 -10.02 0.92 -9.23
C ILE A 140 -10.00 0.59 -7.73
N LEU A 141 -9.13 1.24 -6.95
CA LEU A 141 -9.04 1.04 -5.50
C LEU A 141 -10.29 1.53 -4.78
N TYR A 142 -11.01 2.52 -5.33
CA TYR A 142 -12.22 3.04 -4.71
C TYR A 142 -13.31 1.98 -4.59
N CYS A 143 -13.49 1.17 -5.64
CA CYS A 143 -14.42 0.03 -5.61
C CYS A 143 -14.09 -0.94 -4.47
N TYR A 144 -12.81 -1.31 -4.33
CA TYR A 144 -12.34 -2.20 -3.26
C TYR A 144 -12.58 -1.61 -1.86
N LEU A 145 -12.21 -0.35 -1.66
CA LEU A 145 -12.31 0.33 -0.37
C LEU A 145 -13.78 0.55 0.05
N ALA A 146 -14.65 0.91 -0.90
CA ALA A 146 -16.07 1.09 -0.63
C ALA A 146 -16.76 -0.22 -0.23
N ILE A 147 -16.50 -1.32 -0.95
CA ILE A 147 -17.01 -2.65 -0.59
C ILE A 147 -16.49 -3.07 0.79
N LEU A 148 -15.17 -2.95 1.02
CA LEU A 148 -14.55 -3.34 2.29
C LEU A 148 -15.19 -2.58 3.45
N ARG A 149 -15.32 -1.25 3.32
CA ARG A 149 -15.96 -0.42 4.33
C ARG A 149 -17.41 -0.86 4.56
N HIS A 150 -18.16 -1.11 3.49
CA HIS A 150 -19.56 -1.54 3.61
C HIS A 150 -19.68 -2.87 4.35
N LEU A 151 -18.93 -3.89 3.94
CA LEU A 151 -18.92 -5.20 4.59
C LEU A 151 -18.48 -5.12 6.06
N TYR A 152 -17.51 -4.26 6.36
CA TYR A 152 -16.98 -4.11 7.71
C TYR A 152 -18.01 -3.52 8.69
N PHE A 153 -18.75 -2.47 8.29
CA PHE A 153 -19.72 -1.81 9.18
C PHE A 153 -21.13 -2.39 9.11
N TYR A 154 -21.55 -2.87 7.94
CA TYR A 154 -22.94 -3.26 7.68
C TYR A 154 -23.11 -4.73 7.28
N GLY A 155 -22.01 -5.42 6.93
CA GLY A 155 -22.06 -6.83 6.56
C GLY A 155 -22.54 -7.72 7.70
N PRO A 156 -23.22 -8.85 7.40
CA PRO A 156 -23.71 -9.76 8.43
C PRO A 156 -22.54 -10.40 9.18
N LYS A 157 -22.67 -10.53 10.50
CA LYS A 157 -21.64 -11.18 11.34
C LYS A 157 -21.42 -12.62 10.89
N GLY A 158 -20.15 -13.03 10.76
CA GLY A 158 -19.77 -14.38 10.36
C GLY A 158 -19.80 -14.66 8.86
N SER A 159 -20.39 -13.80 8.03
CA SER A 159 -20.41 -13.97 6.56
C SER A 159 -19.59 -12.91 5.82
N ARG A 160 -18.96 -11.98 6.53
CA ARG A 160 -18.22 -10.86 5.92
C ARG A 160 -17.02 -11.33 5.11
N LEU A 161 -16.22 -12.21 5.71
CA LEU A 161 -15.03 -12.76 5.07
C LEU A 161 -15.39 -13.61 3.85
N GLU A 162 -16.46 -14.39 3.95
CA GLU A 162 -16.98 -15.16 2.82
C GLU A 162 -17.46 -14.25 1.69
N ALA A 163 -18.23 -13.19 2.00
CA ALA A 163 -18.66 -12.21 1.00
C ALA A 163 -17.48 -11.54 0.29
N TRP A 164 -16.43 -11.18 1.05
CA TRP A 164 -15.19 -10.62 0.51
C TRP A 164 -14.43 -11.60 -0.38
N SER A 165 -14.33 -12.86 0.06
CA SER A 165 -13.72 -13.94 -0.71
C SER A 165 -14.49 -14.17 -2.01
N ASN A 166 -15.82 -14.30 -1.94
CA ASN A 166 -16.69 -14.49 -3.09
C ASN A 166 -16.59 -13.34 -4.09
N PHE A 167 -16.56 -12.08 -3.62
CA PHE A 167 -16.28 -10.91 -4.45
C PHE A 167 -14.95 -11.05 -5.20
N TYR A 168 -13.87 -11.47 -4.53
CA TYR A 168 -12.55 -11.59 -5.15
C TYR A 168 -12.44 -12.72 -6.19
N HIS A 169 -13.30 -13.74 -6.11
CA HIS A 169 -13.39 -14.82 -7.09
C HIS A 169 -14.16 -14.45 -8.35
N GLN A 170 -14.94 -13.36 -8.32
CA GLN A 170 -15.63 -12.85 -9.50
C GLN A 170 -14.65 -12.49 -10.63
N ASP A 171 -15.17 -12.30 -11.83
CA ASP A 171 -14.38 -11.87 -12.97
C ASP A 171 -14.12 -10.36 -12.93
N ILE A 172 -13.19 -9.94 -12.07
CA ILE A 172 -12.79 -8.56 -11.79
C ILE A 172 -11.25 -8.39 -11.83
N PRO A 173 -10.70 -7.17 -11.92
CA PRO A 173 -9.26 -6.93 -11.83
C PRO A 173 -8.78 -7.23 -10.41
N ARG A 174 -7.84 -8.16 -10.24
CA ARG A 174 -7.38 -8.64 -8.92
C ARG A 174 -6.18 -7.84 -8.40
N ILE A 175 -6.35 -7.18 -7.26
CA ILE A 175 -5.27 -6.48 -6.55
C ILE A 175 -5.08 -7.15 -5.19
N GLN A 176 -3.89 -7.69 -4.92
CA GLN A 176 -3.63 -8.51 -3.72
C GLN A 176 -3.63 -7.68 -2.43
N VAL A 177 -3.08 -6.47 -2.48
CA VAL A 177 -2.98 -5.57 -1.32
C VAL A 177 -4.35 -5.36 -0.64
N PRO A 178 -5.38 -4.81 -1.32
CA PRO A 178 -6.71 -4.64 -0.71
C PRO A 178 -7.35 -5.95 -0.28
N TYR A 179 -7.10 -7.05 -1.00
CA TYR A 179 -7.63 -8.36 -0.63
C TYR A 179 -7.16 -8.81 0.75
N PHE A 180 -5.84 -8.84 0.99
CA PHE A 180 -5.28 -9.38 2.22
C PHE A 180 -5.55 -8.51 3.44
N PHE A 181 -5.37 -7.18 3.37
CA PHE A 181 -5.68 -6.34 4.53
C PHE A 181 -7.20 -6.25 4.76
N GLY A 182 -8.00 -6.25 3.69
CA GLY A 182 -9.45 -6.27 3.81
C GLY A 182 -9.95 -7.54 4.48
N ALA A 183 -9.42 -8.70 4.07
CA ALA A 183 -9.72 -9.98 4.69
C ALA A 183 -9.31 -10.01 6.18
N LEU A 184 -8.14 -9.47 6.52
CA LEU A 184 -7.69 -9.32 7.90
C LEU A 184 -8.67 -8.45 8.72
N PHE A 185 -9.08 -7.30 8.18
CA PHE A 185 -9.99 -6.38 8.87
C PHE A 185 -11.34 -7.03 9.14
N LEU A 186 -11.92 -7.71 8.14
CA LEU A 186 -13.18 -8.41 8.28
C LEU A 186 -13.08 -9.57 9.28
N LEU A 187 -11.99 -10.35 9.23
CA LEU A 187 -11.71 -11.39 10.21
C LEU A 187 -11.62 -10.82 11.64
N SER A 188 -10.99 -9.66 11.82
CA SER A 188 -10.87 -9.03 13.13
C SER A 188 -12.21 -8.63 13.75
N LYS A 189 -13.24 -8.34 12.94
CA LYS A 189 -14.60 -8.10 13.44
C LYS A 189 -15.29 -9.37 13.95
N ASP A 190 -15.01 -10.51 13.33
CA ASP A 190 -15.59 -11.79 13.74
C ASP A 190 -14.76 -12.45 14.86
N LYS A 191 -13.46 -12.11 14.95
CA LYS A 191 -12.51 -12.57 15.96
C LYS A 191 -11.83 -11.37 16.66
N PRO A 192 -12.50 -10.66 17.59
CA PRO A 192 -11.98 -9.43 18.23
C PRO A 192 -10.74 -9.60 19.11
N GLN A 193 -10.29 -10.85 19.34
CA GLN A 193 -9.04 -11.16 20.00
C GLN A 193 -7.82 -11.09 19.07
N LEU A 194 -8.04 -10.96 17.75
CA LEU A 194 -6.99 -10.97 16.75
C LEU A 194 -6.00 -9.82 16.97
N ARG A 195 -4.72 -10.16 17.09
CA ARG A 195 -3.60 -9.24 17.30
C ARG A 195 -2.37 -9.72 16.54
N PHE A 196 -1.48 -8.78 16.22
CA PHE A 196 -0.16 -9.13 15.74
C PHE A 196 0.69 -9.70 16.89
N MET A 197 1.61 -10.60 16.58
CA MET A 197 2.57 -11.10 17.54
C MET A 197 3.35 -9.95 18.16
N ARG A 198 3.53 -10.03 19.48
CA ARG A 198 4.22 -9.00 20.29
C ARG A 198 3.56 -7.62 20.27
N GLN A 199 2.30 -7.53 19.83
CA GLN A 199 1.49 -6.33 19.97
C GLN A 199 0.31 -6.56 20.90
N GLU A 200 0.06 -5.59 21.78
CA GLU A 200 -1.13 -5.58 22.63
C GLU A 200 -2.38 -5.09 21.89
N ALA A 201 -2.18 -4.21 20.90
CA ALA A 201 -3.25 -3.63 20.12
C ALA A 201 -3.94 -4.70 19.26
N LYS A 202 -5.27 -4.67 19.30
CA LYS A 202 -6.12 -5.52 18.46
C LYS A 202 -6.15 -5.00 17.04
N VAL A 203 -6.20 -5.92 16.07
CA VAL A 203 -6.34 -5.59 14.64
C VAL A 203 -7.58 -4.74 14.37
N GLU A 204 -8.67 -5.01 15.10
CA GLU A 204 -9.93 -4.26 14.99
C GLU A 204 -9.74 -2.74 15.23
N LYS A 205 -8.84 -2.34 16.15
CA LYS A 205 -8.54 -0.92 16.41
C LYS A 205 -7.99 -0.23 15.18
N TYR A 206 -7.07 -0.90 14.47
CA TYR A 206 -6.47 -0.36 13.25
C TYR A 206 -7.48 -0.33 12.11
N ALA A 207 -8.30 -1.38 11.98
CA ALA A 207 -9.36 -1.46 10.98
C ALA A 207 -10.40 -0.35 11.17
N ASP A 208 -10.83 -0.08 12.41
CA ASP A 208 -11.71 1.05 12.73
C ASP A 208 -11.05 2.39 12.37
N GLY A 209 -9.80 2.60 12.75
CA GLY A 209 -9.05 3.83 12.42
C GLY A 209 -8.92 4.09 10.92
N PHE A 210 -8.76 3.04 10.12
CA PHE A 210 -8.67 3.12 8.67
C PHE A 210 -10.04 3.32 8.02
N LEU A 211 -11.05 2.53 8.38
CA LEU A 211 -12.33 2.54 7.64
C LEU A 211 -13.29 3.65 8.09
N MET A 212 -13.11 4.24 9.28
CA MET A 212 -13.94 5.36 9.73
C MET A 212 -13.66 6.67 8.97
N LEU A 213 -14.72 7.45 8.79
CA LEU A 213 -14.63 8.82 8.27
C LEU A 213 -14.07 9.76 9.34
N ARG A 214 -12.95 10.41 9.04
CA ARG A 214 -12.34 11.45 9.90
C ARG A 214 -13.18 12.73 9.83
N LYS A 215 -12.99 13.65 10.79
CA LYS A 215 -13.79 14.89 10.89
C LYS A 215 -13.83 15.71 9.59
N LYS A 216 -12.71 15.77 8.84
CA LYS A 216 -12.57 16.50 7.57
C LYS A 216 -13.10 15.74 6.34
N GLU A 217 -13.49 14.48 6.52
CA GLU A 217 -13.99 13.58 5.47
C GLU A 217 -15.51 13.35 5.61
N LYS A 218 -16.13 13.84 6.70
CA LYS A 218 -17.58 13.78 6.87
C LYS A 218 -18.26 14.63 5.80
N GLY A 219 -19.08 13.99 4.97
CA GLY A 219 -19.73 14.62 3.81
C GLY A 219 -18.85 14.69 2.56
N ASP A 220 -17.63 14.13 2.60
CA ASP A 220 -16.70 14.09 1.47
C ASP A 220 -16.14 12.66 1.32
N PHE A 221 -16.98 11.78 0.77
CA PHE A 221 -16.66 10.37 0.60
C PHE A 221 -15.51 10.16 -0.40
N THR A 222 -15.45 10.97 -1.46
CA THR A 222 -14.35 10.94 -2.43
C THR A 222 -13.00 11.22 -1.78
N ARG A 223 -12.93 12.21 -0.88
CA ARG A 223 -11.70 12.47 -0.12
C ARG A 223 -11.31 11.32 0.79
N TRP A 224 -12.28 10.67 1.44
CA TRP A 224 -11.98 9.47 2.24
C TRP A 224 -11.38 8.35 1.36
N LEU A 225 -12.04 8.04 0.24
CA LEU A 225 -11.56 7.05 -0.72
C LEU A 225 -10.14 7.40 -1.22
N ARG A 226 -9.91 8.66 -1.58
CA ARG A 226 -8.61 9.18 -2.04
C ARG A 226 -7.53 8.93 -1.00
N ASN A 227 -7.73 9.41 0.22
CA ASN A 227 -6.74 9.28 1.29
C ASN A 227 -6.39 7.81 1.52
N ARG A 228 -7.39 6.93 1.61
CA ARG A 228 -7.16 5.49 1.83
C ARG A 228 -6.52 4.78 0.65
N ALA A 229 -6.80 5.21 -0.58
CA ALA A 229 -6.10 4.70 -1.75
C ALA A 229 -4.62 5.08 -1.71
N PHE A 230 -4.30 6.34 -1.37
CA PHE A 230 -2.92 6.80 -1.24
C PHE A 230 -2.16 6.11 -0.10
N ASP A 231 -2.82 5.80 1.01
CA ASP A 231 -2.24 5.04 2.12
C ASP A 231 -1.73 3.63 1.68
N ILE A 232 -2.31 3.05 0.61
CA ILE A 232 -1.97 1.68 0.14
C ILE A 232 -1.20 1.63 -1.18
N ILE A 233 -1.18 2.72 -1.96
CA ILE A 233 -0.44 2.81 -3.23
C ILE A 233 1.05 2.47 -3.09
N PRO A 234 1.77 2.90 -2.03
CA PRO A 234 3.17 2.52 -1.84
C PRO A 234 3.40 1.00 -1.92
N PHE A 235 2.49 0.19 -1.38
CA PHE A 235 2.61 -1.28 -1.41
C PHE A 235 2.30 -1.87 -2.78
N ILE A 236 1.46 -1.20 -3.56
CA ILE A 236 1.12 -1.61 -4.93
C ILE A 236 2.26 -1.24 -5.89
N MET A 237 2.93 -0.11 -5.66
CA MET A 237 4.01 0.42 -6.50
C MET A 237 5.41 -0.08 -6.13
N ALA A 238 5.69 -0.39 -4.86
CA ALA A 238 6.99 -0.92 -4.43
C ALA A 238 7.47 -2.11 -5.28
N PRO A 239 6.59 -3.04 -5.71
CA PRO A 239 6.95 -4.11 -6.64
C PRO A 239 7.49 -3.60 -7.98
N THR A 240 6.86 -2.63 -8.64
CA THR A 240 7.27 -2.17 -9.99
C THR A 240 8.60 -1.42 -9.97
N LEU A 241 8.90 -0.77 -8.84
CA LEU A 241 10.17 -0.06 -8.62
C LEU A 241 11.36 -1.00 -8.36
N SER A 242 11.14 -2.32 -8.28
CA SER A 242 12.19 -3.32 -8.08
C SER A 242 12.62 -4.06 -9.37
N PHE A 243 11.98 -3.78 -10.52
CA PHE A 243 12.25 -4.47 -11.80
C PHE A 243 13.20 -3.71 -12.73
N GLU A 244 14.45 -4.15 -12.90
CA GLU A 244 15.39 -3.53 -13.87
C GLU A 244 14.83 -3.43 -15.31
N ARG A 245 14.03 -4.41 -15.77
CA ARG A 245 13.40 -4.41 -17.10
C ARG A 245 12.33 -3.32 -17.31
N PHE A 246 11.73 -2.81 -16.23
CA PHE A 246 10.74 -1.72 -16.28
C PHE A 246 11.27 -0.42 -15.66
N GLY A 247 12.59 -0.30 -15.50
CA GLY A 247 13.25 0.87 -14.89
C GLY A 247 13.30 0.87 -13.37
N GLY A 248 12.97 -0.25 -12.72
CA GLY A 248 13.17 -0.47 -11.30
C GLY A 248 14.62 -0.82 -10.94
N TYR A 249 14.94 -0.75 -9.65
CA TYR A 249 16.30 -0.89 -9.14
C TYR A 249 16.44 -2.24 -8.43
N SER A 250 17.56 -2.93 -8.62
CA SER A 250 17.98 -4.08 -7.79
C SER A 250 18.38 -3.63 -6.37
N SER A 251 17.60 -2.76 -5.74
CA SER A 251 17.86 -2.14 -4.43
C SER A 251 16.95 -2.68 -3.34
N ARG A 252 17.32 -2.43 -2.09
CA ARG A 252 16.38 -2.52 -0.95
C ARG A 252 15.29 -1.47 -1.14
N THR A 253 14.03 -1.87 -1.09
CA THR A 253 12.89 -0.95 -1.19
C THR A 253 12.21 -0.81 0.17
N VAL A 254 12.16 0.42 0.65
CA VAL A 254 11.60 0.78 1.95
C VAL A 254 10.47 1.79 1.74
N ILE A 255 9.32 1.57 2.37
CA ILE A 255 8.25 2.58 2.47
C ILE A 255 8.46 3.35 3.77
N ALA A 256 8.42 4.69 3.70
CA ALA A 256 8.40 5.57 4.85
C ALA A 256 7.01 6.20 4.99
N THR A 257 6.38 6.06 6.15
CA THR A 257 5.05 6.62 6.46
C THR A 257 4.97 7.09 7.91
N ASN A 258 4.16 8.11 8.22
CA ASN A 258 3.79 8.48 9.59
C ASN A 258 2.34 8.04 9.94
N ASP A 259 1.66 7.30 9.07
CA ASP A 259 0.34 6.74 9.42
C ASP A 259 0.51 5.47 10.26
N GLU A 260 -0.05 5.50 11.48
CA GLU A 260 0.04 4.38 12.43
C GLU A 260 -0.61 3.11 11.88
N VAL A 261 -1.73 3.20 11.17
CA VAL A 261 -2.38 2.00 10.62
C VAL A 261 -1.55 1.42 9.48
N VAL A 262 -0.99 2.29 8.64
CA VAL A 262 -0.10 1.86 7.56
C VAL A 262 1.16 1.21 8.13
N GLY A 263 1.80 1.82 9.13
CA GLY A 263 3.00 1.26 9.78
C GLY A 263 2.73 -0.02 10.57
N GLU A 264 1.82 0.05 11.54
CA GLU A 264 1.64 -1.00 12.54
C GLU A 264 0.77 -2.17 12.08
N CYS A 265 0.00 -2.02 10.99
CA CYS A 265 -0.90 -3.06 10.52
C CYS A 265 -0.62 -3.47 9.07
N ILE A 266 -0.83 -2.57 8.11
CA ILE A 266 -0.68 -2.89 6.68
C ILE A 266 0.78 -3.22 6.36
N GLY A 267 1.72 -2.45 6.90
CA GLY A 267 3.15 -2.65 6.76
C GLY A 267 3.56 -4.03 7.23
N ARG A 268 3.11 -4.47 8.41
CA ARG A 268 3.42 -5.78 8.96
C ARG A 268 2.93 -6.94 8.10
N LEU A 269 1.80 -6.78 7.41
CA LEU A 269 1.29 -7.80 6.50
C LEU A 269 2.16 -8.02 5.26
N PHE A 270 2.80 -6.95 4.81
CA PHE A 270 3.47 -6.91 3.51
C PHE A 270 4.99 -6.71 3.61
N ALA A 271 5.52 -6.55 4.82
CA ALA A 271 6.95 -6.48 5.05
C ALA A 271 7.58 -7.83 4.73
N TRP A 272 8.62 -7.80 3.89
CA TRP A 272 9.27 -8.99 3.32
C TRP A 272 8.29 -10.01 2.71
N ALA A 273 7.09 -9.56 2.33
CA ALA A 273 6.04 -10.43 1.80
C ALA A 273 6.21 -10.70 0.32
N GLY A 274 7.17 -10.06 -0.32
CA GLY A 274 7.28 -10.16 -1.74
C GLY A 274 8.40 -11.09 -2.18
N ASP A 275 8.05 -11.97 -3.11
CA ASP A 275 8.96 -12.87 -3.80
C ASP A 275 8.88 -12.60 -5.29
N GLN A 276 10.03 -12.61 -5.95
CA GLN A 276 10.10 -12.55 -7.40
C GLN A 276 11.35 -13.28 -7.90
N GLN A 277 11.10 -14.27 -8.75
CA GLN A 277 12.13 -14.95 -9.51
C GLN A 277 12.44 -14.20 -10.82
N HIS A 278 13.65 -14.39 -11.34
CA HIS A 278 14.11 -13.73 -12.56
C HIS A 278 13.17 -14.01 -13.75
N GLY A 279 12.55 -12.96 -14.31
CA GLY A 279 11.63 -13.08 -15.45
C GLY A 279 10.15 -13.21 -15.09
N ASP A 280 9.81 -13.39 -13.80
CA ASP A 280 8.43 -13.48 -13.32
C ASP A 280 7.91 -12.15 -12.77
N ARG A 281 6.58 -12.05 -12.65
CA ARG A 281 5.92 -10.93 -11.95
C ARG A 281 6.09 -11.12 -10.44
N TRP A 282 6.24 -10.00 -9.71
CA TRP A 282 6.35 -10.02 -8.26
C TRP A 282 5.04 -10.51 -7.66
N HIS A 283 5.14 -11.43 -6.72
CA HIS A 283 4.02 -11.95 -5.95
C HIS A 283 4.12 -11.40 -4.53
N LEU A 284 3.09 -10.68 -4.09
CA LEU A 284 2.97 -10.28 -2.71
C LEU A 284 2.29 -11.42 -1.94
N ALA A 285 3.11 -12.25 -1.30
CA ALA A 285 2.70 -13.25 -0.32
C ALA A 285 2.61 -12.60 1.05
N ALA A 286 1.40 -12.16 1.44
CA ALA A 286 1.17 -11.68 2.81
C ALA A 286 1.83 -12.62 3.83
N THR A 287 2.27 -12.11 4.97
CA THR A 287 2.95 -12.91 6.01
C THR A 287 2.03 -13.23 7.18
N LEU A 288 0.71 -13.28 6.95
CA LEU A 288 -0.32 -13.48 7.99
C LEU A 288 0.02 -14.60 8.98
N PRO A 289 0.50 -15.79 8.57
CA PRO A 289 0.84 -16.84 9.52
C PRO A 289 2.00 -16.49 10.45
N ASN A 290 2.92 -15.66 9.97
CA ASN A 290 4.16 -15.29 10.64
C ASN A 290 4.04 -13.99 11.44
N VAL A 291 2.90 -13.30 11.39
CA VAL A 291 2.72 -12.02 12.10
C VAL A 291 1.50 -11.99 13.00
N ILE A 292 0.55 -12.91 12.85
CA ILE A 292 -0.62 -13.02 13.73
C ILE A 292 -0.33 -13.95 14.90
N ASP A 293 -0.83 -13.61 16.07
CA ASP A 293 -0.86 -14.52 17.22
C ASP A 293 -1.80 -15.70 16.94
N GLN A 294 -1.23 -16.87 16.61
CA GLN A 294 -1.96 -18.05 16.14
C GLN A 294 -2.31 -19.07 17.24
N HIS A 295 -2.55 -18.65 18.48
CA HIS A 295 -2.89 -19.60 19.53
C HIS A 295 -4.29 -20.27 19.35
N ASP A 296 -5.13 -19.78 18.44
CA ASP A 296 -6.49 -20.24 18.16
C ASP A 296 -6.59 -20.97 16.80
N ASN A 297 -7.08 -22.21 16.79
CA ASN A 297 -7.25 -23.01 15.56
C ASN A 297 -8.25 -22.41 14.58
N ASP A 298 -9.28 -21.71 15.05
CA ASP A 298 -10.24 -21.05 14.17
C ASP A 298 -9.58 -19.91 13.38
N ILE A 299 -8.65 -19.19 14.02
CA ILE A 299 -7.89 -18.11 13.38
C ILE A 299 -6.96 -18.69 12.31
N LYS A 300 -6.31 -19.83 12.60
CA LYS A 300 -5.48 -20.54 11.60
C LYS A 300 -6.28 -20.95 10.37
N LEU A 301 -7.43 -21.60 10.57
CA LEU A 301 -8.31 -22.02 9.48
C LEU A 301 -8.83 -20.83 8.68
N ALA A 302 -9.17 -19.72 9.35
CA ALA A 302 -9.57 -18.49 8.67
C ALA A 302 -8.43 -17.89 7.85
N ILE A 303 -7.19 -17.87 8.36
CA ILE A 303 -6.01 -17.42 7.60
C ILE A 303 -5.81 -18.32 6.37
N GLU A 304 -5.87 -19.64 6.51
CA GLU A 304 -5.79 -20.55 5.37
C GLU A 304 -6.88 -20.27 4.33
N HIS A 305 -8.11 -19.99 4.77
CA HIS A 305 -9.21 -19.61 3.88
C HIS A 305 -8.88 -18.34 3.08
N ILE A 306 -8.25 -17.34 3.70
CA ILE A 306 -7.78 -16.13 3.01
C ILE A 306 -6.78 -16.48 1.91
N TYR A 307 -5.77 -17.31 2.19
CA TYR A 307 -4.81 -17.69 1.15
C TYR A 307 -5.45 -18.51 0.02
N ARG A 308 -6.33 -19.45 0.36
CA ARG A 308 -7.04 -20.24 -0.65
C ARG A 308 -7.95 -19.38 -1.53
N GLY A 309 -8.46 -18.28 -0.98
CA GLY A 309 -9.28 -17.34 -1.73
C GLY A 309 -8.49 -16.35 -2.59
N ALA A 310 -7.16 -16.29 -2.45
CA ALA A 310 -6.30 -15.52 -3.33
C ALA A 310 -6.24 -16.21 -4.70
N ALA A 311 -7.07 -15.75 -5.63
CA ALA A 311 -7.17 -16.37 -6.94
C ALA A 311 -5.95 -16.01 -7.84
N PRO A 312 -5.43 -16.96 -8.63
CA PRO A 312 -4.20 -16.77 -9.41
C PRO A 312 -4.34 -15.66 -10.45
N HIS A 313 -3.21 -15.08 -10.84
CA HIS A 313 -3.17 -14.11 -11.95
C HIS A 313 -3.68 -14.76 -13.24
N ARG A 314 -4.42 -13.99 -14.05
CA ARG A 314 -4.92 -14.42 -15.35
C ARG A 314 -4.39 -13.47 -16.43
N PRO A 315 -3.59 -13.96 -17.41
CA PRO A 315 -3.31 -13.21 -18.62
C PRO A 315 -4.62 -12.69 -19.21
N SER A 316 -4.61 -11.46 -19.72
CA SER A 316 -5.82 -10.88 -20.31
C SER A 316 -5.56 -9.96 -21.47
N SER A 317 -6.44 -10.07 -22.47
CA SER A 317 -6.57 -9.12 -23.57
C SER A 317 -7.06 -7.76 -23.06
N PRO A 318 -6.89 -6.68 -23.83
CA PRO A 318 -7.48 -5.38 -23.50
C PRO A 318 -8.99 -5.44 -23.25
N GLU A 319 -9.74 -6.18 -24.07
CA GLU A 319 -11.20 -6.33 -23.98
C GLU A 319 -11.62 -7.04 -22.69
N GLU A 320 -10.90 -8.09 -22.30
CA GLU A 320 -11.13 -8.79 -21.03
C GLU A 320 -10.85 -7.89 -19.83
N ARG A 321 -9.82 -7.02 -19.91
CA ARG A 321 -9.56 -6.03 -18.86
C ARG A 321 -10.70 -5.03 -18.74
N LYS A 322 -11.23 -4.53 -19.87
CA LYS A 322 -12.41 -3.65 -19.88
C LYS A 322 -13.63 -4.35 -19.29
N ALA A 323 -13.91 -5.59 -19.69
CA ALA A 323 -15.03 -6.37 -19.16
C ALA A 323 -14.93 -6.57 -17.65
N ARG A 324 -13.77 -6.97 -17.15
CA ARG A 324 -13.52 -7.11 -15.70
C ARG A 324 -13.70 -5.81 -14.95
N LEU A 325 -13.22 -4.70 -15.52
CA LEU A 325 -13.41 -3.39 -14.90
C LEU A 325 -14.89 -2.99 -14.83
N ARG A 326 -15.67 -3.25 -15.89
CA ARG A 326 -17.14 -3.05 -15.87
C ARG A 326 -17.78 -3.90 -14.76
N ASN A 327 -17.38 -5.16 -14.64
CA ASN A 327 -17.86 -6.05 -13.58
C ASN A 327 -17.52 -5.51 -12.19
N LEU A 328 -16.28 -5.03 -11.99
CA LEU A 328 -15.86 -4.44 -10.70
C LEU A 328 -16.73 -3.24 -10.33
N ILE A 329 -16.96 -2.32 -11.27
CA ILE A 329 -17.81 -1.15 -11.06
C ILE A 329 -19.22 -1.61 -10.70
N GLN A 330 -19.84 -2.48 -11.52
CA GLN A 330 -21.19 -2.96 -11.30
C GLN A 330 -21.35 -3.64 -9.94
N ILE A 331 -20.49 -4.61 -9.63
CA ILE A 331 -20.52 -5.36 -8.37
C ILE A 331 -20.31 -4.41 -7.18
N SER A 332 -19.41 -3.43 -7.29
CA SER A 332 -19.19 -2.47 -6.20
C SER A 332 -20.42 -1.63 -5.92
N MET A 333 -21.14 -1.20 -6.97
CA MET A 333 -22.39 -0.46 -6.83
C MET A 333 -23.50 -1.33 -6.21
N ASP A 334 -23.56 -2.61 -6.58
CA ASP A 334 -24.58 -3.52 -6.05
C ASP A 334 -24.34 -3.87 -4.57
N MET A 335 -23.08 -4.02 -4.18
CA MET A 335 -22.68 -4.43 -2.83
C MET A 335 -22.75 -3.30 -1.79
N VAL A 336 -22.61 -2.03 -2.18
CA VAL A 336 -22.66 -0.92 -1.23
C VAL A 336 -24.08 -0.44 -0.95
N SER A 337 -24.25 0.27 0.16
CA SER A 337 -25.54 0.80 0.61
C SER A 337 -26.08 1.86 -0.37
N ALA A 338 -27.40 2.08 -0.38
CA ALA A 338 -27.99 3.13 -1.21
C ALA A 338 -27.37 4.52 -0.94
N ASP A 339 -27.03 4.80 0.32
CA ASP A 339 -26.41 6.06 0.75
C ASP A 339 -24.98 6.22 0.22
N ASP A 340 -24.24 5.11 0.03
CA ASP A 340 -22.86 5.11 -0.47
C ASP A 340 -22.77 4.99 -2.01
N ARG A 341 -23.84 4.54 -2.68
CA ARG A 341 -23.86 4.35 -4.15
C ARG A 341 -23.64 5.64 -4.91
N THR A 342 -24.44 6.68 -4.63
CA THR A 342 -24.32 7.96 -5.34
C THR A 342 -22.94 8.60 -5.13
N PRO A 343 -22.42 8.71 -3.89
CA PRO A 343 -21.07 9.23 -3.68
C PRO A 343 -19.98 8.38 -4.34
N LEU A 344 -20.11 7.04 -4.36
CA LEU A 344 -19.17 6.18 -5.08
C LEU A 344 -19.21 6.45 -6.58
N HIS A 345 -20.40 6.56 -7.18
CA HIS A 345 -20.56 6.84 -8.61
C HIS A 345 -19.91 8.18 -9.00
N GLU A 346 -20.13 9.23 -8.21
CA GLU A 346 -19.52 10.54 -8.38
C GLU A 346 -17.99 10.47 -8.28
N ALA A 347 -17.46 9.78 -7.28
CA ALA A 347 -16.02 9.58 -7.10
C ALA A 347 -15.39 8.83 -8.29
N LEU A 348 -16.06 7.79 -8.80
CA LEU A 348 -15.63 7.03 -9.96
C LEU A 348 -15.61 7.88 -11.24
N GLY A 349 -16.58 8.80 -11.38
CA GLY A 349 -16.63 9.80 -12.44
C GLY A 349 -15.47 10.80 -12.36
N GLU A 350 -15.21 11.38 -11.18
CA GLU A 350 -14.09 12.31 -10.95
C GLU A 350 -12.73 11.65 -11.24
N TYR A 351 -12.62 10.35 -10.97
CA TYR A 351 -11.41 9.56 -11.22
C TYR A 351 -11.39 8.89 -12.60
N ARG A 352 -12.32 9.28 -13.49
CA ARG A 352 -12.32 8.93 -14.92
C ARG A 352 -12.26 7.42 -15.17
N ILE A 353 -12.79 6.60 -14.26
CA ILE A 353 -12.77 5.14 -14.43
C ILE A 353 -13.63 4.70 -15.62
N TYR A 354 -14.68 5.47 -15.92
CA TYR A 354 -15.60 5.18 -17.02
C TYR A 354 -14.92 5.30 -18.40
N ASP A 355 -13.90 6.16 -18.53
CA ASP A 355 -13.12 6.30 -19.76
C ASP A 355 -12.38 5.00 -20.14
N MET A 356 -12.07 4.14 -19.16
CA MET A 356 -11.40 2.86 -19.39
C MET A 356 -12.33 1.79 -19.97
N VAL A 357 -13.63 1.92 -19.77
CA VAL A 357 -14.62 0.92 -20.14
C VAL A 357 -15.41 1.27 -21.39
N VAL A 358 -15.13 2.42 -22.02
CA VAL A 358 -15.67 2.79 -23.34
C VAL A 358 -14.91 2.09 -24.44
#